data_AF-H2LVN2-F1
#
_entry.id   AF-H2LVN2-F1
#
_cell.length_a   1.000
_cell.length_b   1.000
_cell.length_c   1.000
_cell.angle_alpha   90.00
_cell.angle_beta   90.00
_cell.angle_gamma   90.00
#
_symmetry.space_group_name_H-M   'P 1'
#
loop_
_entity.id
_entity.type
_entity.pdbx_description
1 polymer ?
#
loop_
_entity_poly.entity_id
_entity_poly.type
_entity_poly.pdbx_seq_one_letter_code
_entity_poly.pdbx_strand_id
1 'polypeptide(L)'
;LLRFDFLLGLFWGCGRAEIRSAVIDKGSGKLTVVEGYHEGFVAWANFTNDIETSGWSFLEITTSSQYNDRIQAYAAGVVEAAVTSELIYKHWMNTLMGYCGPFVSDSSYCERLKAFIKANLEWMQEQIEKQPTSPYWYQAHLVLLQLKGLEDGYNDQLSFPTGHFSINPMGFILFQMGGDIEDLESALNKSSQTRPLGSGSCSALIKLLPNNKDLFVSHDTWNTYQAMLRIMKKYRFAFKASSSGNDPLPGGTQAFSSYPGAIFSGDDFYILSSGLVTLETTIGNSNSTLWKFVQPTGTVMEWLRNIVANRLATTAKEWAEIFRKYNSGTYNNQWMIVNYNHFTPGKTDIKEDLFVVLEQIPGLVVYSDKTQELLRNGYWASFNIPYYEEIFNASGCNELVEKFGPWFSLDQNPRAQIFRRNQTQVTDLDSMIRLMRYNNFKEDPLSMCEGCNPPQNGENAISARSDLNPANGTYPFGALKQRSHGGTDMKMTSFGMFKEYGMIAVSGPTWDQLPPFQWSTSPYKDLVHMGHPDVWNFKPIKVTWTP
;
A
#
# COMPACT_ATOMS: atom_id res chain seq x y z
N LEU A 1 6.76 -19.29 47.06
CA LEU A 1 7.16 -17.94 47.51
C LEU A 1 8.16 -17.37 46.51
N LEU A 2 7.65 -16.68 45.49
CA LEU A 2 8.33 -15.65 44.68
C LEU A 2 7.28 -15.14 43.70
N ARG A 3 6.95 -13.85 43.84
CA ARG A 3 5.85 -13.15 43.18
C ARG A 3 6.20 -12.92 41.71
N PHE A 4 5.28 -13.27 40.82
CA PHE A 4 5.19 -12.71 39.48
C PHE A 4 4.42 -11.40 39.61
N ASP A 5 5.11 -10.27 39.47
CA ASP A 5 4.46 -8.97 39.38
C ASP A 5 3.86 -8.78 37.98
N PHE A 6 2.59 -8.42 38.00
CA PHE A 6 1.74 -8.06 36.87
C PHE A 6 2.34 -6.89 36.08
N LEU A 7 2.59 -7.09 34.78
CA LEU A 7 2.59 -6.00 33.80
C LEU A 7 1.13 -5.74 33.40
N LEU A 8 0.45 -4.89 34.17
CA LEU A 8 -0.83 -4.29 33.78
C LEU A 8 -0.59 -3.38 32.56
N GLY A 9 -1.40 -3.59 31.53
CA GLY A 9 -1.39 -2.81 30.30
C GLY A 9 -1.64 -1.33 30.57
N LEU A 10 -0.76 -0.50 30.01
CA LEU A 10 -1.00 0.93 29.80
C LEU A 10 -1.98 1.08 28.64
N PHE A 11 -3.28 1.07 28.94
CA PHE A 11 -4.27 1.76 28.13
C PHE A 11 -4.20 3.25 28.52
N TRP A 12 -3.41 4.06 27.82
CA TRP A 12 -3.47 5.52 27.95
C TRP A 12 -3.37 6.19 26.58
N GLY A 13 -4.40 6.99 26.27
CA GLY A 13 -4.45 7.84 25.08
C GLY A 13 -5.55 7.54 24.07
N CYS A 14 -6.62 6.81 24.38
CA CYS A 14 -7.65 6.53 23.36
C CYS A 14 -8.46 7.81 23.07
N GLY A 15 -8.23 8.42 21.91
CA GLY A 15 -9.20 9.34 21.31
C GLY A 15 -10.60 8.72 21.36
N ARG A 16 -11.63 9.54 21.58
CA ARG A 16 -13.01 9.05 21.62
C ARG A 16 -13.36 8.47 20.26
N ALA A 17 -13.74 7.19 20.23
CA ALA A 17 -14.18 6.53 19.01
C ALA A 17 -15.38 7.28 18.41
N GLU A 18 -15.28 7.66 17.14
CA GLU A 18 -16.38 8.18 16.34
C GLU A 18 -17.06 7.04 15.59
N ILE A 19 -18.38 6.94 15.75
CA ILE A 19 -19.18 5.91 15.10
C ILE A 19 -20.23 6.59 14.22
N ARG A 20 -20.31 6.17 12.96
CA ARG A 20 -21.35 6.60 12.01
C ARG A 20 -21.96 5.39 11.33
N SER A 21 -23.26 5.41 11.11
CA SER A 21 -23.99 4.40 10.36
C SER A 21 -24.67 5.02 9.15
N ALA A 22 -24.56 4.38 7.99
CA ALA A 22 -25.40 4.68 6.84
C ALA A 22 -26.63 3.77 6.87
N VAL A 23 -27.82 4.37 6.89
CA VAL A 23 -29.13 3.67 7.00
C VAL A 23 -30.04 4.11 5.86
N ILE A 24 -31.00 3.25 5.49
CA ILE A 24 -32.09 3.65 4.59
C ILE A 24 -33.18 4.30 5.43
N ASP A 25 -33.38 5.60 5.23
CA ASP A 25 -34.46 6.34 5.89
C ASP A 25 -35.83 5.82 5.42
N LYS A 26 -36.69 5.46 6.37
CA LYS A 26 -37.99 4.83 6.07
C LYS A 26 -38.98 5.79 5.40
N GLY A 27 -38.87 7.09 5.65
CA GLY A 27 -39.77 8.09 5.08
C GLY A 27 -39.44 8.44 3.63
N SER A 28 -38.16 8.64 3.34
CA SER A 28 -37.67 9.06 2.03
C SER A 28 -37.18 7.91 1.14
N GLY A 29 -36.88 6.74 1.72
CA GLY A 29 -36.26 5.61 1.02
C GLY A 29 -34.81 5.85 0.60
N LYS A 30 -34.18 6.93 1.08
CA LYS A 30 -32.83 7.34 0.71
C LYS A 30 -31.80 6.89 1.74
N LEU A 31 -30.56 6.70 1.29
CA LEU A 31 -29.42 6.48 2.17
C LEU A 31 -29.12 7.79 2.93
N THR A 32 -28.95 7.69 4.25
CA THR A 32 -28.60 8.81 5.13
C THR A 32 -27.55 8.36 6.12
N VAL A 33 -26.70 9.29 6.57
CA VAL A 33 -25.70 9.02 7.61
C VAL A 33 -26.20 9.54 8.95
N VAL A 34 -26.14 8.69 9.97
CA VAL A 34 -26.57 8.99 11.33
C VAL A 34 -25.43 8.75 12.33
N GLU A 35 -25.45 9.49 13.43
CA GLU A 35 -24.49 9.30 14.52
C GLU A 35 -24.73 8.00 15.29
N GLY A 36 -23.66 7.33 15.68
CA GLY A 36 -23.69 6.10 16.46
C GLY A 36 -23.93 4.85 15.64
N TYR A 37 -23.97 3.72 16.35
CA TYR A 37 -24.32 2.41 15.79
C TYR A 37 -25.85 2.27 15.68
N HIS A 38 -26.32 1.77 14.55
CA HIS A 38 -27.76 1.50 14.30
C HIS A 38 -27.94 0.11 13.70
N GLU A 39 -28.77 -0.75 14.29
CA GLU A 39 -28.94 -2.15 13.84
C GLU A 39 -29.38 -2.30 12.37
N GLY A 40 -30.12 -1.32 11.82
CA GLY A 40 -30.55 -1.28 10.42
C GLY A 40 -29.52 -0.70 9.46
N PHE A 41 -28.22 -0.79 9.79
CA PHE A 41 -27.15 -0.24 8.97
C PHE A 41 -27.03 -0.97 7.63
N VAL A 42 -26.81 -0.21 6.56
CA VAL A 42 -26.26 -0.72 5.30
C VAL A 42 -24.75 -0.90 5.46
N ALA A 43 -24.10 0.12 6.03
CA ALA A 43 -22.71 0.11 6.46
C ALA A 43 -22.56 0.94 7.73
N TRP A 44 -21.56 0.64 8.55
CA TRP A 44 -21.16 1.51 9.65
C TRP A 44 -19.65 1.54 9.79
N ALA A 45 -19.13 2.65 10.33
CA ALA A 45 -17.73 2.87 10.57
C ALA A 45 -17.44 3.14 12.05
N ASN A 46 -16.32 2.63 12.54
CA ASN A 46 -15.71 2.97 13.82
C ASN A 46 -14.34 3.59 13.57
N PHE A 47 -14.13 4.82 13.97
CA PHE A 47 -12.90 5.55 13.73
C PHE A 47 -12.29 6.07 15.03
N THR A 48 -10.99 5.86 15.19
CA THR A 48 -10.20 6.41 16.30
C THR A 48 -8.97 7.10 15.73
N ASN A 49 -8.88 8.41 15.93
CA ASN A 49 -7.67 9.17 15.58
C ASN A 49 -6.69 9.17 16.75
N ASP A 50 -5.51 8.58 16.55
CA ASP A 50 -4.44 8.51 17.54
C ASP A 50 -3.07 8.92 16.94
N ILE A 51 -3.10 9.77 15.90
CA ILE A 51 -1.88 10.21 15.19
C ILE A 51 -0.89 10.89 16.13
N GLU A 52 -1.36 11.70 17.08
CA GLU A 52 -0.49 12.41 18.04
C GLU A 52 0.26 11.47 19.00
N THR A 53 -0.30 10.30 19.32
CA THR A 53 0.30 9.36 20.29
C THR A 53 1.07 8.23 19.62
N SER A 54 0.53 7.65 18.55
CA SER A 54 1.09 6.46 17.89
C SER A 54 1.51 6.69 16.43
N GLY A 55 1.15 7.85 15.86
CA GLY A 55 1.34 8.13 14.44
C GLY A 55 0.35 7.39 13.52
N TRP A 56 -0.69 6.77 14.08
CA TRP A 56 -1.72 6.03 13.35
C TRP A 56 -3.12 6.47 13.76
N SER A 57 -4.06 6.51 12.81
CA SER A 57 -5.48 6.35 13.10
C SER A 57 -5.93 4.92 12.81
N PHE A 58 -7.10 4.55 13.31
CA PHE A 58 -7.70 3.22 13.12
C PHE A 58 -9.13 3.36 12.61
N LEU A 59 -9.46 2.61 11.57
CA LEU A 59 -10.77 2.62 10.93
C LEU A 59 -11.27 1.19 10.75
N GLU A 60 -12.44 0.89 11.29
CA GLU A 60 -13.18 -0.34 10.99
C GLU A 60 -14.44 0.00 10.20
N ILE A 61 -14.72 -0.72 9.12
CA ILE A 61 -15.97 -0.60 8.36
C ILE A 61 -16.61 -1.98 8.24
N THR A 62 -17.90 -2.05 8.52
CA THR A 62 -18.69 -3.27 8.35
C THR A 62 -19.91 -2.99 7.49
N THR A 63 -20.23 -3.89 6.56
CA THR A 63 -21.47 -3.84 5.76
C THR A 63 -22.42 -4.97 6.11
N SER A 64 -23.70 -4.80 5.79
CA SER A 64 -24.76 -5.75 6.14
C SER A 64 -25.23 -6.56 4.92
N SER A 65 -25.27 -7.89 5.07
CA SER A 65 -25.79 -8.83 4.07
C SER A 65 -27.30 -8.70 3.83
N GLN A 66 -28.01 -7.91 4.63
CA GLN A 66 -29.43 -7.63 4.44
C GLN A 66 -29.70 -6.76 3.20
N TYR A 67 -28.66 -6.11 2.66
CA TYR A 67 -28.76 -5.20 1.52
C TYR A 67 -27.99 -5.74 0.31
N ASN A 68 -28.35 -5.27 -0.89
CA ASN A 68 -27.62 -5.60 -2.11
C ASN A 68 -26.19 -5.02 -2.08
N ASP A 69 -25.20 -5.77 -2.55
CA ASP A 69 -23.79 -5.42 -2.46
C ASP A 69 -23.45 -4.06 -3.08
N ARG A 70 -24.18 -3.63 -4.12
CA ARG A 70 -23.97 -2.31 -4.74
C ARG A 70 -24.19 -1.17 -3.76
N ILE A 71 -25.27 -1.21 -2.98
CA ILE A 71 -25.56 -0.18 -1.98
C ILE A 71 -24.67 -0.35 -0.75
N GLN A 72 -24.29 -1.59 -0.41
CA GLN A 72 -23.30 -1.83 0.64
C GLN A 72 -21.95 -1.18 0.30
N ALA A 73 -21.44 -1.36 -0.93
CA ALA A 73 -20.17 -0.80 -1.37
C ALA A 73 -20.20 0.73 -1.40
N TYR A 74 -21.26 1.32 -1.97
CA TYR A 74 -21.45 2.78 -1.92
C TYR A 74 -21.51 3.30 -0.48
N ALA A 75 -22.31 2.66 0.38
CA ALA A 75 -22.44 3.05 1.78
C ALA A 75 -21.13 2.92 2.57
N ALA A 76 -20.28 1.92 2.25
CA ALA A 76 -18.96 1.77 2.86
C ALA A 76 -18.07 3.00 2.60
N GLY A 77 -18.05 3.51 1.36
CA GLY A 77 -17.35 4.75 1.04
C GLY A 77 -17.94 5.96 1.76
N VAL A 78 -19.27 6.04 1.84
CA VAL A 78 -19.97 7.13 2.51
C VAL A 78 -19.63 7.20 4.00
N VAL A 79 -19.68 6.07 4.73
CA VAL A 79 -19.36 6.07 6.17
C VAL A 79 -17.87 6.32 6.43
N GLU A 80 -16.98 5.89 5.53
CA GLU A 80 -15.56 6.24 5.61
C GLU A 80 -15.37 7.76 5.53
N ALA A 81 -15.95 8.40 4.51
CA ALA A 81 -15.86 9.84 4.34
C ALA A 81 -16.46 10.58 5.54
N ALA A 82 -17.58 10.10 6.08
CA ALA A 82 -18.25 10.72 7.21
C ALA A 82 -17.35 10.80 8.46
N VAL A 83 -16.59 9.74 8.77
CA VAL A 83 -15.72 9.69 9.96
C VAL A 83 -14.28 10.18 9.71
N THR A 84 -13.85 10.34 8.45
CA THR A 84 -12.47 10.73 8.10
C THR A 84 -12.35 12.02 7.29
N SER A 85 -13.44 12.75 7.05
CA SER A 85 -13.47 13.97 6.21
C SER A 85 -12.36 14.98 6.53
N GLU A 86 -12.10 15.26 7.81
CA GLU A 86 -11.03 16.18 8.22
C GLU A 86 -9.63 15.66 7.81
N LEU A 87 -9.37 14.36 7.99
CA LEU A 87 -8.11 13.76 7.57
C LEU A 87 -7.99 13.68 6.05
N ILE A 88 -9.09 13.41 5.34
CA ILE A 88 -9.14 13.42 3.87
C ILE A 88 -8.72 14.81 3.35
N TYR A 89 -9.30 15.87 3.92
CA TYR A 89 -8.93 17.24 3.57
C TYR A 89 -7.44 17.49 3.80
N LYS A 90 -6.94 17.23 5.03
CA LYS A 90 -5.52 17.46 5.36
C LYS A 90 -4.59 16.66 4.45
N HIS A 91 -4.93 15.40 4.16
CA HIS A 91 -4.12 14.56 3.29
C HIS A 91 -4.12 15.08 1.85
N TRP A 92 -5.27 15.46 1.29
CA TRP A 92 -5.34 16.13 -0.02
C TRP A 92 -4.44 17.36 -0.09
N MET A 93 -4.49 18.21 0.95
CA MET A 93 -3.69 19.42 1.04
C MET A 93 -2.18 19.13 1.05
N ASN A 94 -1.77 18.03 1.71
CA ASN A 94 -0.37 17.65 1.81
C ASN A 94 0.18 16.97 0.53
N THR A 95 -0.65 16.21 -0.19
CA THR A 95 -0.18 15.31 -1.26
C THR A 95 -0.63 15.69 -2.67
N LEU A 96 -1.88 16.09 -2.84
CA LEU A 96 -2.50 16.27 -4.17
C LEU A 96 -2.79 17.74 -4.50
N MET A 97 -2.71 18.65 -3.52
CA MET A 97 -2.88 20.07 -3.80
C MET A 97 -1.88 20.54 -4.86
N GLY A 98 -2.42 21.12 -5.93
CA GLY A 98 -1.64 21.64 -7.04
C GLY A 98 -1.30 20.61 -8.12
N TYR A 99 -1.52 19.31 -7.89
CA TYR A 99 -1.36 18.29 -8.93
C TYR A 99 -2.43 18.48 -10.01
N CYS A 100 -2.00 18.88 -11.21
CA CYS A 100 -2.89 19.28 -12.30
C CYS A 100 -3.95 20.33 -11.91
N GLY A 101 -3.60 21.24 -11.00
CA GLY A 101 -4.40 22.39 -10.62
C GLY A 101 -4.45 23.48 -11.72
N PRO A 102 -5.28 24.52 -11.52
CA PRO A 102 -5.57 25.55 -12.53
C PRO A 102 -4.36 26.42 -12.92
N PHE A 103 -3.29 26.42 -12.13
CA PHE A 103 -2.10 27.25 -12.34
C PHE A 103 -0.85 26.43 -12.72
N VAL A 104 -1.01 25.17 -13.13
CA VAL A 104 0.11 24.28 -13.47
C VAL A 104 0.65 24.59 -14.87
N SER A 105 1.99 24.67 -14.98
CA SER A 105 2.69 24.98 -16.23
C SER A 105 2.61 23.87 -17.28
N ASP A 106 2.45 22.60 -16.88
CA ASP A 106 2.29 21.46 -17.79
C ASP A 106 0.81 21.12 -18.05
N SER A 107 0.05 22.11 -18.51
CA SER A 107 -1.37 21.93 -18.84
C SER A 107 -1.59 20.81 -19.88
N SER A 108 -0.63 20.62 -20.78
CA SER A 108 -0.70 19.59 -21.81
C SER A 108 -0.70 18.17 -21.24
N TYR A 109 0.16 17.88 -20.25
CA TYR A 109 0.18 16.60 -19.57
C TYR A 109 -1.13 16.35 -18.82
N CYS A 110 -1.62 17.37 -18.12
CA CYS A 110 -2.85 17.26 -17.33
C CYS A 110 -4.08 16.96 -18.18
N GLU A 111 -4.20 17.57 -19.37
CA GLU A 111 -5.27 17.22 -20.32
C GLU A 111 -5.14 15.79 -20.83
N ARG A 112 -3.91 15.32 -21.13
CA ARG A 112 -3.67 13.91 -21.51
C ARG A 112 -4.05 12.95 -20.39
N LEU A 113 -3.65 13.23 -19.15
CA LEU A 113 -3.98 12.42 -17.98
C LEU A 113 -5.48 12.36 -17.75
N LYS A 114 -6.16 13.52 -17.78
CA LYS A 114 -7.62 13.60 -17.64
C LYS A 114 -8.34 12.80 -18.72
N ALA A 115 -7.90 12.93 -19.97
CA ALA A 115 -8.46 12.16 -21.08
C ALA A 115 -8.22 10.66 -20.92
N PHE A 116 -7.02 10.25 -20.49
CA PHE A 116 -6.67 8.86 -20.22
C PHE A 116 -7.59 8.25 -19.15
N ILE A 117 -7.71 8.91 -17.99
CA ILE A 117 -8.54 8.44 -16.87
C ILE A 117 -10.00 8.34 -17.30
N LYS A 118 -10.51 9.34 -17.99
CA LYS A 118 -11.90 9.34 -18.49
C LYS A 118 -12.15 8.14 -19.42
N ALA A 119 -11.30 7.95 -20.43
CA ALA A 119 -11.43 6.85 -21.38
C ALA A 119 -11.31 5.48 -20.68
N ASN A 120 -10.45 5.36 -19.66
CA ASN A 120 -10.31 4.13 -18.88
C ASN A 120 -11.56 3.82 -18.04
N LEU A 121 -12.10 4.82 -17.34
CA LEU A 121 -13.33 4.69 -16.58
C LEU A 121 -14.52 4.32 -17.48
N GLU A 122 -14.66 4.97 -18.62
CA GLU A 122 -15.71 4.67 -19.61
C GLU A 122 -15.57 3.23 -20.13
N TRP A 123 -14.37 2.80 -20.48
CA TRP A 123 -14.12 1.42 -20.92
C TRP A 123 -14.44 0.40 -19.83
N MET A 124 -14.08 0.65 -18.57
CA MET A 124 -14.43 -0.25 -17.46
C MET A 124 -15.95 -0.34 -17.25
N GLN A 125 -16.68 0.78 -17.33
CA GLN A 125 -18.16 0.77 -17.27
C GLN A 125 -18.75 -0.09 -18.40
N GLU A 126 -18.24 0.03 -19.62
CA GLU A 126 -18.67 -0.85 -20.72
C GLU A 126 -18.39 -2.33 -20.45
N GLN A 127 -17.23 -2.68 -19.88
CA GLN A 127 -16.91 -4.08 -19.57
C GLN A 127 -17.82 -4.63 -18.47
N ILE A 128 -18.16 -3.83 -17.46
CA ILE A 128 -19.11 -4.18 -16.40
C ILE A 128 -20.48 -4.52 -17.00
N GLU A 129 -20.96 -3.72 -17.95
CA GLU A 129 -22.24 -3.95 -18.63
C GLU A 129 -22.20 -5.18 -19.56
N LYS A 130 -21.11 -5.36 -20.31
CA LYS A 130 -20.93 -6.47 -21.27
C LYS A 130 -20.72 -7.83 -20.60
N GLN A 131 -20.25 -7.85 -19.35
CA GLN A 131 -19.87 -9.09 -18.63
C GLN A 131 -20.59 -9.23 -17.28
N PRO A 132 -21.93 -9.24 -17.24
CA PRO A 132 -22.72 -9.13 -16.01
C PRO A 132 -22.57 -10.32 -15.05
N THR A 133 -22.09 -11.46 -15.54
CA THR A 133 -21.85 -12.69 -14.76
C THR A 133 -20.39 -12.86 -14.32
N SER A 134 -19.48 -11.98 -14.75
CA SER A 134 -18.05 -12.08 -14.41
C SER A 134 -17.82 -11.67 -12.96
N PRO A 135 -17.26 -12.54 -12.10
CA PRO A 135 -16.87 -12.16 -10.74
C PRO A 135 -15.89 -10.99 -10.71
N TYR A 136 -14.95 -10.94 -11.68
CA TYR A 136 -13.96 -9.86 -11.80
C TYR A 136 -14.64 -8.51 -11.99
N TRP A 137 -15.51 -8.39 -13.00
CA TRP A 137 -16.19 -7.12 -13.30
C TRP A 137 -17.25 -6.77 -12.27
N TYR A 138 -17.85 -7.77 -11.62
CA TYR A 138 -18.71 -7.52 -10.46
C TYR A 138 -17.93 -6.85 -9.32
N GLN A 139 -16.77 -7.39 -8.93
CA GLN A 139 -15.94 -6.78 -7.89
C GLN A 139 -15.40 -5.41 -8.32
N ALA A 140 -14.97 -5.24 -9.57
CA ALA A 140 -14.52 -3.95 -10.09
C ALA A 140 -15.63 -2.88 -9.98
N HIS A 141 -16.88 -3.24 -10.31
CA HIS A 141 -18.02 -2.35 -10.14
C HIS A 141 -18.24 -1.95 -8.68
N LEU A 142 -18.17 -2.90 -7.73
CA LEU A 142 -18.30 -2.60 -6.30
C LEU A 142 -17.18 -1.66 -5.81
N VAL A 143 -15.95 -1.83 -6.29
CA VAL A 143 -14.84 -0.92 -5.97
C VAL A 143 -15.12 0.50 -6.46
N LEU A 144 -15.57 0.67 -7.71
CA LEU A 144 -15.91 1.98 -8.27
C LEU A 144 -17.09 2.63 -7.52
N LEU A 145 -18.08 1.85 -7.06
CA LEU A 145 -19.17 2.33 -6.22
C LEU A 145 -18.70 2.79 -4.84
N GLN A 146 -17.75 2.08 -4.23
CA GLN A 146 -17.13 2.49 -2.96
C GLN A 146 -16.40 3.83 -3.12
N LEU A 147 -15.61 4.00 -4.18
CA LEU A 147 -14.95 5.27 -4.49
C LEU A 147 -15.96 6.39 -4.72
N LYS A 148 -17.03 6.12 -5.46
CA LYS A 148 -18.12 7.08 -5.70
C LYS A 148 -18.82 7.48 -4.40
N GLY A 149 -19.08 6.53 -3.50
CA GLY A 149 -19.65 6.78 -2.19
C GLY A 149 -18.74 7.61 -1.28
N LEU A 150 -17.42 7.40 -1.35
CA LEU A 150 -16.44 8.20 -0.63
C LEU A 150 -16.48 9.67 -1.09
N GLU A 151 -16.47 9.92 -2.40
CA GLU A 151 -16.50 11.27 -2.96
C GLU A 151 -17.85 11.97 -2.69
N ASP A 152 -18.98 11.27 -2.86
CA ASP A 152 -20.30 11.82 -2.56
C ASP A 152 -20.50 12.10 -1.06
N GLY A 153 -20.02 11.19 -0.21
CA GLY A 153 -20.09 11.34 1.25
C GLY A 153 -19.27 12.52 1.75
N TYR A 154 -18.08 12.74 1.19
CA TYR A 154 -17.26 13.91 1.53
C TYR A 154 -17.91 15.23 1.09
N ASN A 155 -18.58 15.24 -0.05
CA ASN A 155 -19.23 16.44 -0.59
C ASN A 155 -20.65 16.69 -0.05
N ASP A 156 -21.15 15.83 0.85
CA ASP A 156 -22.53 15.84 1.36
C ASP A 156 -23.59 15.81 0.24
N GLN A 157 -23.34 15.01 -0.80
CA GLN A 157 -24.17 14.90 -2.01
C GLN A 157 -24.54 13.45 -2.31
N LEU A 158 -25.13 12.77 -1.31
CA LEU A 158 -25.49 11.36 -1.44
C LEU A 158 -26.52 11.13 -2.57
N SER A 159 -26.07 10.44 -3.61
CA SER A 159 -26.87 10.06 -4.77
C SER A 159 -26.45 8.69 -5.28
N PHE A 160 -26.96 7.64 -4.64
CA PHE A 160 -26.68 6.25 -5.01
C PHE A 160 -27.04 5.98 -6.49
N PRO A 161 -26.08 5.62 -7.34
CA PRO A 161 -26.36 5.37 -8.75
C PRO A 161 -27.04 4.01 -8.95
N THR A 162 -28.13 3.99 -9.72
CA THR A 162 -28.86 2.75 -10.05
C THR A 162 -28.41 2.12 -11.38
N GLY A 163 -27.64 2.85 -12.18
CA GLY A 163 -27.08 2.41 -13.47
C GLY A 163 -25.71 3.02 -13.71
N HIS A 164 -25.41 3.38 -14.97
CA HIS A 164 -24.16 4.02 -15.35
C HIS A 164 -23.88 5.29 -14.54
N PHE A 165 -22.64 5.47 -14.09
CA PHE A 165 -22.20 6.63 -13.32
C PHE A 165 -20.79 7.09 -13.73
N SER A 166 -20.50 8.36 -13.46
CA SER A 166 -19.18 8.94 -13.66
C SER A 166 -18.43 9.10 -12.34
N ILE A 167 -17.11 8.97 -12.41
CA ILE A 167 -16.17 9.36 -11.35
C ILE A 167 -15.42 10.59 -11.88
N ASN A 168 -15.17 11.58 -11.01
CA ASN A 168 -14.40 12.74 -11.40
C ASN A 168 -12.93 12.33 -11.65
N PRO A 169 -12.39 12.48 -12.88
CA PRO A 169 -11.02 12.04 -13.20
C PRO A 169 -9.94 12.82 -12.45
N MET A 170 -10.28 14.00 -11.89
CA MET A 170 -9.39 14.81 -11.06
C MET A 170 -9.92 14.95 -9.63
N GLY A 171 -10.76 14.00 -9.20
CA GLY A 171 -11.30 13.92 -7.85
C GLY A 171 -10.59 12.87 -7.00
N PHE A 172 -11.35 12.16 -6.17
CA PHE A 172 -10.79 11.18 -5.22
C PHE A 172 -10.17 9.94 -5.86
N ILE A 173 -10.34 9.74 -7.16
CA ILE A 173 -9.57 8.71 -7.88
C ILE A 173 -8.05 8.97 -7.80
N LEU A 174 -7.62 10.23 -7.68
CA LEU A 174 -6.20 10.57 -7.55
C LEU A 174 -5.56 10.04 -6.26
N PHE A 175 -6.33 9.88 -5.17
CA PHE A 175 -5.84 9.18 -3.96
C PHE A 175 -5.53 7.71 -4.23
N GLN A 176 -6.23 7.08 -5.19
CA GLN A 176 -6.06 5.66 -5.50
C GLN A 176 -4.91 5.45 -6.48
N MET A 177 -4.68 6.43 -7.35
CA MET A 177 -3.71 6.33 -8.45
C MET A 177 -2.30 6.78 -8.08
N GLY A 178 -1.96 6.96 -6.80
CA GLY A 178 -0.66 7.49 -6.37
C GLY A 178 0.53 6.75 -7.02
N GLY A 179 0.53 5.41 -6.96
CA GLY A 179 1.52 4.57 -7.62
C GLY A 179 1.37 4.51 -9.14
N ASP A 180 0.14 4.44 -9.67
CA ASP A 180 -0.12 4.39 -11.12
C ASP A 180 0.37 5.67 -11.83
N ILE A 181 0.26 6.81 -11.16
CA ILE A 181 0.68 8.13 -11.65
C ILE A 181 2.19 8.13 -11.95
N GLU A 182 3.01 7.42 -11.18
CA GLU A 182 4.46 7.40 -11.38
C GLU A 182 4.85 6.90 -12.79
N ASP A 183 4.18 5.84 -13.26
CA ASP A 183 4.37 5.31 -14.61
C ASP A 183 3.61 6.13 -15.66
N LEU A 184 2.41 6.63 -15.35
CA LEU A 184 1.61 7.46 -16.27
C LEU A 184 2.28 8.79 -16.60
N GLU A 185 3.03 9.39 -15.68
CA GLU A 185 3.84 10.58 -15.96
C GLU A 185 4.85 10.32 -17.08
N SER A 186 5.49 9.15 -17.07
CA SER A 186 6.41 8.73 -18.13
C SER A 186 5.66 8.39 -19.42
N ALA A 187 4.61 7.58 -19.34
CA ALA A 187 3.86 7.13 -20.51
C ALA A 187 3.15 8.28 -21.25
N LEU A 188 2.74 9.33 -20.52
CA LEU A 188 2.07 10.51 -21.07
C LEU A 188 3.03 11.69 -21.27
N ASN A 189 4.35 11.45 -21.26
CA ASN A 189 5.39 12.44 -21.57
C ASN A 189 5.28 13.73 -20.74
N LYS A 190 5.16 13.61 -19.41
CA LYS A 190 5.26 14.77 -18.51
C LYS A 190 6.67 15.37 -18.60
N SER A 191 6.76 16.69 -18.71
CA SER A 191 8.04 17.39 -18.89
C SER A 191 8.98 17.29 -17.68
N SER A 192 8.41 17.22 -16.47
CA SER A 192 9.13 17.05 -15.21
C SER A 192 8.45 15.98 -14.38
N GLN A 193 9.11 14.82 -14.26
CA GLN A 193 8.62 13.69 -13.49
C GLN A 193 8.74 13.97 -11.99
N THR A 194 7.72 13.55 -11.24
CA THR A 194 7.67 13.66 -9.79
C THR A 194 8.65 12.69 -9.13
N ARG A 195 8.79 11.48 -9.70
CA ARG A 195 9.71 10.45 -9.20
C ARG A 195 11.10 10.62 -9.85
N PRO A 196 12.17 10.84 -9.07
CA PRO A 196 13.52 10.91 -9.63
C PRO A 196 14.02 9.52 -10.02
N LEU A 197 14.97 9.47 -10.98
CA LEU A 197 15.64 8.23 -11.37
C LEU A 197 16.23 7.51 -10.15
N GLY A 198 15.97 6.21 -10.08
CA GLY A 198 16.40 5.33 -9.00
C GLY A 198 15.57 5.47 -7.73
N SER A 199 14.63 6.42 -7.62
CA SER A 199 13.77 6.48 -6.44
C SER A 199 13.09 5.13 -6.32
N GLY A 200 13.32 4.43 -5.23
CA GLY A 200 12.59 3.22 -4.91
C GLY A 200 11.27 3.53 -4.21
N SER A 201 10.42 2.51 -4.08
CA SER A 201 9.33 2.44 -3.11
C SER A 201 9.37 1.10 -2.39
N CYS A 202 9.66 1.16 -1.09
CA CYS A 202 9.55 0.07 -0.13
C CYS A 202 10.70 -0.96 -0.07
N SER A 203 10.78 -1.62 1.08
CA SER A 203 11.58 -2.82 1.38
C SER A 203 10.70 -3.85 2.07
N ALA A 204 10.84 -5.14 1.74
CA ALA A 204 10.09 -6.21 2.42
C ALA A 204 10.95 -7.41 2.77
N LEU A 205 10.57 -8.13 3.83
CA LEU A 205 11.22 -9.34 4.28
C LEU A 205 10.19 -10.37 4.73
N ILE A 206 10.22 -11.54 4.10
CA ILE A 206 9.52 -12.74 4.52
C ILE A 206 10.56 -13.64 5.18
N LYS A 207 10.41 -13.92 6.47
CA LYS A 207 11.41 -14.62 7.27
C LYS A 207 10.83 -15.88 7.89
N LEU A 208 11.38 -17.03 7.51
CA LEU A 208 11.12 -18.29 8.18
C LEU A 208 12.05 -18.41 9.39
N LEU A 209 11.48 -18.54 10.58
CA LEU A 209 12.26 -18.69 11.80
C LEU A 209 12.85 -20.10 11.90
N PRO A 210 13.95 -20.29 12.68
CA PRO A 210 14.53 -21.60 12.92
C PRO A 210 13.50 -22.64 13.35
N ASN A 211 13.63 -23.87 12.81
CA ASN A 211 12.71 -24.99 13.03
C ASN A 211 11.26 -24.70 12.61
N ASN A 212 11.04 -23.78 11.67
CA ASN A 212 9.73 -23.36 11.18
C ASN A 212 8.81 -22.92 12.33
N LYS A 213 9.38 -22.33 13.39
CA LYS A 213 8.63 -21.93 14.59
C LYS A 213 7.58 -20.86 14.27
N ASP A 214 7.88 -19.99 13.32
CA ASP A 214 6.97 -18.98 12.79
C ASP A 214 7.43 -18.56 11.38
N LEU A 215 6.55 -17.87 10.67
CA LEU A 215 6.82 -17.22 9.39
C LEU A 215 6.41 -15.76 9.53
N PHE A 216 7.39 -14.87 9.57
CA PHE A 216 7.16 -13.44 9.63
C PHE A 216 7.07 -12.84 8.23
N VAL A 217 6.18 -11.88 8.07
CA VAL A 217 6.00 -11.10 6.84
C VAL A 217 6.04 -9.64 7.22
N SER A 218 7.01 -8.89 6.71
CA SER A 218 7.22 -7.48 7.05
C SER A 218 7.48 -6.61 5.83
N HIS A 219 7.04 -5.36 5.93
CA HIS A 219 7.12 -4.33 4.90
C HIS A 219 7.46 -2.98 5.54
N ASP A 220 8.39 -2.23 4.95
CA ASP A 220 8.76 -0.85 5.29
C ASP A 220 8.47 0.00 4.05
N THR A 221 7.46 0.87 4.13
CA THR A 221 7.05 1.71 2.99
C THR A 221 8.05 2.82 2.79
N TRP A 222 8.48 3.09 1.55
CA TRP A 222 9.21 4.33 1.26
C TRP A 222 8.31 5.31 0.54
N ASN A 223 8.15 6.50 1.09
CA ASN A 223 7.27 7.50 0.52
C ASN A 223 7.76 8.92 0.86
N THR A 224 7.12 9.92 0.24
CA THR A 224 7.24 11.32 0.64
C THR A 224 6.76 11.52 2.07
N TYR A 225 7.46 12.34 2.85
CA TYR A 225 7.10 12.60 4.25
C TYR A 225 5.77 13.37 4.37
N GLN A 226 5.33 14.08 3.34
CA GLN A 226 4.01 14.72 3.30
C GLN A 226 2.84 13.71 3.30
N ALA A 227 3.08 12.44 2.96
CA ALA A 227 2.05 11.40 2.96
C ALA A 227 1.84 10.76 4.36
N MET A 228 2.56 11.17 5.40
CA MET A 228 2.56 10.47 6.70
C MET A 228 1.29 10.62 7.56
N LEU A 229 0.16 11.12 7.03
CA LEU A 229 -1.14 10.89 7.66
C LEU A 229 -1.57 9.43 7.40
N ARG A 230 -1.60 8.61 8.44
CA ARG A 230 -1.79 7.17 8.29
C ARG A 230 -3.06 6.66 8.95
N ILE A 231 -3.72 5.70 8.31
CA ILE A 231 -4.87 4.99 8.86
C ILE A 231 -4.67 3.48 8.69
N MET A 232 -4.66 2.73 9.79
CA MET A 232 -4.85 1.28 9.75
C MET A 232 -6.32 0.99 9.53
N LYS A 233 -6.65 0.26 8.46
CA LYS A 233 -8.03 -0.03 8.07
C LYS A 233 -8.34 -1.50 8.22
N LYS A 234 -9.54 -1.81 8.71
CA LYS A 234 -10.15 -3.13 8.67
C LYS A 234 -11.53 -3.06 8.05
N TYR A 235 -11.70 -3.69 6.91
CA TYR A 235 -13.00 -3.82 6.26
C TYR A 235 -13.57 -5.21 6.50
N ARG A 236 -14.86 -5.29 6.83
CA ARG A 236 -15.66 -6.51 6.97
C ARG A 236 -16.86 -6.40 6.04
N PHE A 237 -16.65 -6.78 4.79
CA PHE A 237 -17.68 -6.69 3.76
C PHE A 237 -18.50 -7.96 3.69
N ALA A 238 -19.82 -7.80 3.68
CA ALA A 238 -20.81 -8.84 3.46
C ALA A 238 -21.17 -8.99 1.97
N PHE A 239 -20.23 -8.69 1.08
CA PHE A 239 -20.39 -8.87 -0.36
C PHE A 239 -20.33 -10.35 -0.73
N LYS A 240 -20.88 -10.66 -1.90
CA LYS A 240 -20.78 -11.93 -2.58
C LYS A 240 -19.62 -11.89 -3.57
N ALA A 241 -19.12 -13.06 -3.95
CA ALA A 241 -18.07 -13.17 -4.96
C ALA A 241 -18.53 -12.70 -6.35
N SER A 242 -19.81 -12.94 -6.70
CA SER A 242 -20.40 -12.61 -8.00
C SER A 242 -21.87 -12.18 -7.88
N SER A 243 -22.40 -11.59 -8.95
CA SER A 243 -23.80 -11.16 -9.05
C SER A 243 -24.81 -12.31 -9.10
N SER A 244 -24.39 -13.48 -9.60
CA SER A 244 -25.24 -14.65 -9.85
C SER A 244 -25.11 -15.74 -8.78
N GLY A 245 -24.05 -15.68 -7.96
CA GLY A 245 -23.80 -16.63 -6.89
C GLY A 245 -24.31 -16.16 -5.54
N ASN A 246 -24.30 -17.07 -4.57
CA ASN A 246 -24.43 -16.75 -3.14
C ASN A 246 -23.14 -17.03 -2.37
N ASP A 247 -22.05 -17.32 -3.08
CA ASP A 247 -20.77 -17.63 -2.47
C ASP A 247 -20.23 -16.39 -1.75
N PRO A 248 -19.79 -16.54 -0.49
CA PRO A 248 -19.20 -15.45 0.26
C PRO A 248 -17.91 -14.98 -0.42
N LEU A 249 -17.58 -13.69 -0.28
CA LEU A 249 -16.34 -13.15 -0.78
C LEU A 249 -15.14 -13.72 0.01
N PRO A 250 -14.17 -14.44 -0.62
CA PRO A 250 -13.05 -15.05 0.10
C PRO A 250 -12.24 -14.06 0.94
N GLY A 251 -11.89 -12.90 0.35
CA GLY A 251 -11.26 -11.76 1.01
C GLY A 251 -12.26 -10.74 1.56
N GLY A 252 -13.43 -11.20 2.04
CA GLY A 252 -14.47 -10.33 2.59
C GLY A 252 -14.05 -9.55 3.83
N THR A 253 -13.10 -10.07 4.62
CA THR A 253 -12.43 -9.29 5.68
C THR A 253 -10.97 -9.02 5.33
N GLN A 254 -10.55 -7.76 5.44
CA GLN A 254 -9.21 -7.31 5.09
C GLN A 254 -8.72 -6.32 6.14
N ALA A 255 -7.48 -6.48 6.62
CA ALA A 255 -6.80 -5.49 7.45
C ALA A 255 -5.51 -5.03 6.78
N PHE A 256 -5.29 -3.73 6.68
CA PHE A 256 -4.18 -3.16 5.90
C PHE A 256 -3.80 -1.76 6.38
N SER A 257 -2.54 -1.37 6.15
CA SER A 257 -2.09 0.02 6.33
C SER A 257 -2.55 0.88 5.17
N SER A 258 -2.95 2.13 5.41
CA SER A 258 -3.52 2.99 4.37
C SER A 258 -3.38 4.47 4.74
N TYR A 259 -4.07 5.31 3.97
CA TYR A 259 -4.09 6.75 4.03
C TYR A 259 -5.54 7.28 4.04
N PRO A 260 -5.78 8.51 4.51
CA PRO A 260 -7.07 9.16 4.37
C PRO A 260 -7.49 9.27 2.91
N GLY A 261 -8.70 8.81 2.58
CA GLY A 261 -9.27 8.87 1.23
C GLY A 261 -8.84 7.75 0.27
N ALA A 262 -7.76 7.02 0.56
CA ALA A 262 -7.37 5.84 -0.20
C ALA A 262 -8.19 4.61 0.23
N ILE A 263 -9.00 4.00 -0.62
CA ILE A 263 -9.82 2.81 -0.29
C ILE A 263 -9.04 1.49 -0.40
N PHE A 264 -7.72 1.59 -0.58
CA PHE A 264 -6.74 0.50 -0.62
C PHE A 264 -5.49 0.92 0.17
N SER A 265 -4.46 0.07 0.21
CA SER A 265 -3.28 0.31 1.03
C SER A 265 -2.37 1.39 0.47
N GLY A 266 -1.91 1.26 -0.78
CA GLY A 266 -0.97 2.19 -1.42
C GLY A 266 0.48 2.07 -0.92
N ASP A 267 0.69 1.57 0.30
CA ASP A 267 1.95 0.92 0.66
C ASP A 267 2.04 -0.49 0.09
N ASP A 268 0.86 -1.11 0.08
CA ASP A 268 0.52 -2.50 -0.11
C ASP A 268 1.09 -3.45 0.95
N PHE A 269 0.34 -3.56 2.06
CA PHE A 269 0.43 -4.64 3.05
C PHE A 269 -0.96 -5.03 3.55
N TYR A 270 -1.41 -6.24 3.23
CA TYR A 270 -2.76 -6.72 3.57
C TYR A 270 -2.75 -8.06 4.30
N ILE A 271 -3.67 -8.22 5.24
CA ILE A 271 -4.03 -9.49 5.87
C ILE A 271 -5.47 -9.81 5.49
N LEU A 272 -5.68 -10.92 4.79
CA LEU A 272 -6.94 -11.26 4.14
C LEU A 272 -7.62 -12.47 4.80
N SER A 273 -8.95 -12.46 4.88
CA SER A 273 -9.73 -13.58 5.43
C SER A 273 -9.60 -14.90 4.67
N SER A 274 -9.13 -14.85 3.42
CA SER A 274 -8.80 -16.04 2.64
C SER A 274 -7.57 -16.78 3.14
N GLY A 275 -6.86 -16.25 4.15
CA GLY A 275 -5.62 -16.81 4.69
C GLY A 275 -4.35 -16.27 4.00
N LEU A 276 -4.52 -15.28 3.12
CA LEU A 276 -3.42 -14.66 2.39
C LEU A 276 -2.90 -13.41 3.10
N VAL A 277 -1.60 -13.19 3.00
CA VAL A 277 -0.94 -11.90 3.24
C VAL A 277 -0.29 -11.46 1.94
N THR A 278 -0.66 -10.29 1.45
CA THR A 278 -0.17 -9.73 0.18
C THR A 278 0.58 -8.44 0.46
N LEU A 279 1.73 -8.28 -0.19
CA LEU A 279 2.58 -7.10 -0.08
C LEU A 279 3.43 -6.96 -1.34
N GLU A 280 3.98 -5.77 -1.58
CA GLU A 280 4.79 -5.51 -2.76
C GLU A 280 6.02 -4.65 -2.48
N THR A 281 6.91 -4.53 -3.46
CA THR A 281 7.80 -3.37 -3.58
C THR A 281 7.89 -2.94 -5.05
N THR A 282 7.93 -1.64 -5.31
CA THR A 282 7.79 -1.12 -6.67
C THR A 282 9.08 -1.26 -7.47
N ILE A 283 9.05 -2.03 -8.57
CA ILE A 283 10.19 -2.25 -9.46
C ILE A 283 10.28 -1.22 -10.60
N GLY A 284 9.16 -0.57 -10.94
CA GLY A 284 9.09 0.46 -11.99
C GLY A 284 9.39 -0.06 -13.39
N ASN A 285 9.62 0.86 -14.33
CA ASN A 285 10.10 0.55 -15.67
C ASN A 285 10.99 1.69 -16.20
N SER A 286 12.19 1.35 -16.66
CA SER A 286 13.14 2.31 -17.25
C SER A 286 13.27 2.16 -18.77
N ASN A 287 12.56 1.21 -19.38
CA ASN A 287 12.52 1.01 -20.81
C ASN A 287 11.35 1.78 -21.43
N SER A 288 11.64 2.92 -22.06
CA SER A 288 10.63 3.79 -22.67
C SER A 288 9.86 3.15 -23.82
N THR A 289 10.39 2.10 -24.45
CA THR A 289 9.72 1.41 -25.57
C THR A 289 8.49 0.61 -25.12
N LEU A 290 8.39 0.31 -23.82
CA LEU A 290 7.28 -0.44 -23.24
C LEU A 290 6.06 0.45 -22.96
N TRP A 291 6.21 1.78 -22.90
CA TRP A 291 5.08 2.69 -22.63
C TRP A 291 3.96 2.62 -23.66
N LYS A 292 4.22 2.11 -24.86
CA LYS A 292 3.18 1.81 -25.86
C LYS A 292 2.12 0.80 -25.38
N PHE A 293 2.41 0.00 -24.35
CA PHE A 293 1.47 -0.95 -23.75
C PHE A 293 0.57 -0.30 -22.68
N VAL A 294 0.91 0.90 -22.22
CA VAL A 294 0.07 1.68 -21.31
C VAL A 294 -1.02 2.35 -22.13
N GLN A 295 -2.20 1.74 -22.15
CA GLN A 295 -3.37 2.19 -22.93
C GLN A 295 -4.54 2.45 -21.99
N PRO A 296 -5.45 3.39 -22.30
CA PRO A 296 -6.63 3.63 -21.48
C PRO A 296 -7.68 2.52 -21.62
N THR A 297 -7.69 1.76 -22.71
CA THR A 297 -8.64 0.67 -22.96
C THR A 297 -7.93 -0.67 -22.99
N GLY A 298 -8.64 -1.74 -22.61
CA GLY A 298 -8.06 -3.07 -22.49
C GLY A 298 -7.28 -3.30 -21.19
N THR A 299 -7.20 -2.29 -20.32
CA THR A 299 -6.38 -2.25 -19.12
C THR A 299 -7.19 -1.81 -17.90
N VAL A 300 -6.81 -2.31 -16.73
CA VAL A 300 -7.34 -1.86 -15.43
C VAL A 300 -6.16 -1.38 -14.61
N MET A 301 -6.23 -0.17 -14.07
CA MET A 301 -5.16 0.40 -13.22
C MET A 301 -4.89 -0.49 -12.00
N GLU A 302 -3.66 -0.42 -11.50
CA GLU A 302 -3.14 -1.38 -10.53
C GLU A 302 -3.98 -1.42 -9.25
N TRP A 303 -4.29 -0.26 -8.68
CA TRP A 303 -5.02 -0.17 -7.41
C TRP A 303 -6.34 -0.96 -7.43
N LEU A 304 -7.03 -0.98 -8.58
CA LEU A 304 -8.28 -1.70 -8.74
C LEU A 304 -8.02 -3.20 -8.91
N ARG A 305 -7.00 -3.60 -9.69
CA ARG A 305 -6.61 -5.02 -9.86
C ARG A 305 -6.18 -5.63 -8.54
N ASN A 306 -5.44 -4.89 -7.74
CA ASN A 306 -5.01 -5.24 -6.39
C ASN A 306 -6.23 -5.55 -5.50
N ILE A 307 -7.20 -4.63 -5.39
CA ILE A 307 -8.41 -4.86 -4.60
C ILE A 307 -9.19 -6.09 -5.12
N VAL A 308 -9.36 -6.23 -6.45
CA VAL A 308 -10.10 -7.36 -7.02
C VAL A 308 -9.42 -8.70 -6.72
N ALA A 309 -8.08 -8.76 -6.82
CA ALA A 309 -7.31 -9.95 -6.48
C ALA A 309 -7.42 -10.28 -4.98
N ASN A 310 -7.25 -9.29 -4.10
CA ASN A 310 -7.39 -9.46 -2.63
C ASN A 310 -8.78 -9.99 -2.24
N ARG A 311 -9.83 -9.52 -2.94
CA ARG A 311 -11.21 -9.92 -2.67
C ARG A 311 -11.53 -11.35 -3.13
N LEU A 312 -11.06 -11.75 -4.30
CA LEU A 312 -11.49 -12.99 -4.96
C LEU A 312 -10.59 -14.20 -4.69
N ALA A 313 -9.29 -13.99 -4.43
CA ALA A 313 -8.34 -15.09 -4.37
C ALA A 313 -8.49 -15.95 -3.10
N THR A 314 -8.48 -17.27 -3.28
CA THR A 314 -8.41 -18.28 -2.21
C THR A 314 -7.03 -18.89 -2.05
N THR A 315 -6.18 -18.79 -3.08
CA THR A 315 -4.80 -19.28 -3.07
C THR A 315 -3.84 -18.22 -3.60
N ALA A 316 -2.55 -18.38 -3.30
CA ALA A 316 -1.51 -17.46 -3.76
C ALA A 316 -1.37 -17.45 -5.30
N LYS A 317 -1.49 -18.62 -5.95
CA LYS A 317 -1.47 -18.74 -7.43
C LYS A 317 -2.71 -18.10 -8.05
N GLU A 318 -3.88 -18.30 -7.46
CA GLU A 318 -5.12 -17.67 -7.94
C GLU A 318 -5.04 -16.14 -7.84
N TRP A 319 -4.46 -15.60 -6.76
CA TRP A 319 -4.22 -14.16 -6.63
C TRP A 319 -3.44 -13.61 -7.82
N ALA A 320 -2.32 -14.27 -8.17
CA ALA A 320 -1.50 -13.89 -9.32
C ALA A 320 -2.27 -13.96 -10.65
N GLU A 321 -3.09 -14.99 -10.86
CA GLU A 321 -3.90 -15.16 -12.07
C GLU A 321 -5.04 -14.15 -12.19
N ILE A 322 -5.56 -13.65 -11.08
CA ILE A 322 -6.57 -12.58 -11.08
C ILE A 322 -5.89 -11.24 -11.33
N PHE A 323 -4.79 -10.95 -10.62
CA PHE A 323 -4.08 -9.67 -10.70
C PHE A 323 -3.50 -9.39 -12.09
N ARG A 324 -2.99 -10.41 -12.79
CA ARG A 324 -2.40 -10.24 -14.14
C ARG A 324 -3.41 -9.82 -15.21
N LYS A 325 -4.72 -10.00 -14.98
CA LYS A 325 -5.75 -9.69 -15.97
C LYS A 325 -5.77 -8.20 -16.24
N TYR A 326 -5.84 -7.83 -17.52
CA TYR A 326 -5.89 -6.43 -17.94
C TYR A 326 -4.72 -5.58 -17.41
N ASN A 327 -3.52 -6.16 -17.34
CA ASN A 327 -2.29 -5.47 -16.92
C ASN A 327 -2.20 -4.07 -17.58
N SER A 328 -2.14 -3.03 -16.76
CA SER A 328 -2.03 -1.64 -17.19
C SER A 328 -0.61 -1.19 -17.52
N GLY A 329 0.41 -1.90 -17.01
CA GLY A 329 1.79 -1.41 -17.05
C GLY A 329 2.04 -0.19 -16.18
N THR A 330 1.19 0.03 -15.18
CA THR A 330 1.29 1.14 -14.22
C THR A 330 1.34 0.57 -12.80
N TYR A 331 2.01 1.30 -11.91
CA TYR A 331 2.45 0.86 -10.59
C TYR A 331 3.13 -0.52 -10.68
N ASN A 332 4.25 -0.55 -11.38
CA ASN A 332 4.95 -1.79 -11.72
C ASN A 332 5.70 -2.35 -10.49
N ASN A 333 5.22 -3.49 -9.98
CA ASN A 333 5.55 -4.00 -8.64
C ASN A 333 6.06 -5.45 -8.67
N GLN A 334 6.89 -5.83 -7.68
CA GLN A 334 7.08 -7.22 -7.26
C GLN A 334 6.12 -7.53 -6.12
N TRP A 335 5.08 -8.30 -6.42
CA TRP A 335 4.10 -8.80 -5.47
C TRP A 335 4.57 -10.10 -4.81
N MET A 336 4.40 -10.18 -3.50
CA MET A 336 4.66 -11.32 -2.64
C MET A 336 3.33 -11.77 -2.04
N ILE A 337 2.97 -13.04 -2.22
CA ILE A 337 1.71 -13.59 -1.74
C ILE A 337 2.01 -14.79 -0.85
N VAL A 338 1.84 -14.59 0.45
CA VAL A 338 2.03 -15.61 1.48
C VAL A 338 0.68 -16.22 1.84
N ASN A 339 0.56 -17.54 1.82
CA ASN A 339 -0.65 -18.26 2.16
C ASN A 339 -0.47 -19.00 3.48
N TYR A 340 -0.94 -18.41 4.58
CA TYR A 340 -0.80 -19.00 5.91
C TYR A 340 -1.64 -20.28 6.09
N ASN A 341 -2.60 -20.60 5.21
CA ASN A 341 -3.29 -21.90 5.24
C ASN A 341 -2.33 -23.08 4.98
N HIS A 342 -1.19 -22.82 4.33
CA HIS A 342 -0.15 -23.80 4.03
C HIS A 342 1.01 -23.77 5.03
N PHE A 343 0.92 -22.95 6.08
CA PHE A 343 1.92 -22.90 7.15
C PHE A 343 1.36 -23.47 8.45
N THR A 344 2.12 -24.32 9.11
CA THR A 344 1.84 -24.74 10.49
C THR A 344 3.15 -24.72 11.26
N PRO A 345 3.23 -24.01 12.40
CA PRO A 345 4.43 -23.95 13.22
C PRO A 345 5.02 -25.34 13.51
N GLY A 346 6.33 -25.48 13.29
CA GLY A 346 7.09 -26.71 13.51
C GLY A 346 6.96 -27.78 12.43
N LYS A 347 6.07 -27.61 11.44
CA LYS A 347 5.94 -28.55 10.31
C LYS A 347 6.93 -28.26 9.20
N THR A 348 7.47 -29.31 8.59
CA THR A 348 8.51 -29.23 7.54
C THR A 348 8.08 -29.89 6.21
N ASP A 349 6.85 -30.39 6.12
CA ASP A 349 6.29 -31.10 4.97
C ASP A 349 5.66 -30.19 3.90
N ILE A 350 5.99 -28.89 3.94
CA ILE A 350 5.49 -27.88 3.00
C ILE A 350 6.20 -28.03 1.65
N LYS A 351 5.42 -28.20 0.57
CA LYS A 351 5.95 -28.41 -0.79
C LYS A 351 5.69 -27.25 -1.75
N GLU A 352 4.49 -26.69 -1.72
CA GLU A 352 4.03 -25.66 -2.64
C GLU A 352 2.92 -24.81 -2.00
N ASP A 353 2.50 -23.77 -2.70
CA ASP A 353 1.39 -22.86 -2.41
C ASP A 353 1.50 -22.03 -1.13
N LEU A 354 2.61 -22.13 -0.39
CA LEU A 354 2.91 -21.25 0.75
C LEU A 354 3.27 -19.84 0.27
N PHE A 355 4.04 -19.73 -0.82
CA PHE A 355 4.60 -18.45 -1.24
C PHE A 355 4.69 -18.34 -2.76
N VAL A 356 4.01 -17.34 -3.33
CA VAL A 356 4.08 -16.99 -4.75
C VAL A 356 4.64 -15.58 -4.90
N VAL A 357 5.48 -15.39 -5.91
CA VAL A 357 5.99 -14.08 -6.32
C VAL A 357 5.48 -13.77 -7.71
N LEU A 358 5.05 -12.53 -7.93
CA LEU A 358 4.62 -11.99 -9.22
C LEU A 358 5.36 -10.69 -9.49
N GLU A 359 5.77 -10.44 -10.73
CA GLU A 359 6.32 -9.17 -11.19
C GLU A 359 5.57 -8.68 -12.41
N GLN A 360 5.35 -7.37 -12.47
CA GLN A 360 4.67 -6.70 -13.57
C GLN A 360 5.51 -5.56 -14.12
N ILE A 361 5.55 -5.46 -15.45
CA ILE A 361 5.96 -4.28 -16.21
C ILE A 361 4.96 -4.05 -17.36
N PRO A 362 5.04 -2.95 -18.15
CA PRO A 362 4.11 -2.76 -19.25
C PRO A 362 4.21 -3.86 -20.32
N GLY A 363 3.11 -4.58 -20.52
CA GLY A 363 2.99 -5.66 -21.50
C GLY A 363 3.46 -7.04 -21.03
N LEU A 364 4.01 -7.17 -19.82
CA LEU A 364 4.55 -8.44 -19.32
C LEU A 364 4.25 -8.65 -17.82
N VAL A 365 3.80 -9.84 -17.47
CA VAL A 365 3.62 -10.30 -16.09
C VAL A 365 4.21 -11.70 -15.97
N VAL A 366 5.11 -11.90 -15.01
CA VAL A 366 5.72 -13.19 -14.71
C VAL A 366 5.43 -13.53 -13.25
N TYR A 367 5.01 -14.76 -12.97
CA TYR A 367 4.82 -15.21 -11.60
C TYR A 367 5.20 -16.69 -11.46
N SER A 368 5.65 -17.10 -10.28
CA SER A 368 5.90 -18.51 -9.94
C SER A 368 5.83 -18.78 -8.45
N ASP A 369 5.62 -20.05 -8.12
CA ASP A 369 5.70 -20.53 -6.74
C ASP A 369 7.16 -20.52 -6.25
N LYS A 370 7.40 -19.80 -5.17
CA LYS A 370 8.71 -19.60 -4.53
C LYS A 370 8.81 -20.30 -3.17
N THR A 371 7.89 -21.21 -2.86
CA THR A 371 7.86 -21.96 -1.60
C THR A 371 9.18 -22.68 -1.35
N GLN A 372 9.68 -23.47 -2.30
CA GLN A 372 10.93 -24.22 -2.13
C GLN A 372 12.15 -23.31 -1.93
N GLU A 373 12.16 -22.16 -2.60
CA GLU A 373 13.23 -21.19 -2.45
C GLU A 373 13.20 -20.52 -1.07
N LEU A 374 12.02 -20.10 -0.60
CA LEU A 374 11.82 -19.57 0.75
C LEU A 374 12.24 -20.58 1.83
N LEU A 375 11.84 -21.84 1.70
CA LEU A 375 12.18 -22.90 2.66
C LEU A 375 13.69 -23.18 2.67
N ARG A 376 14.34 -23.22 1.50
CA ARG A 376 15.78 -23.47 1.36
C ARG A 376 16.62 -22.32 1.91
N ASN A 377 16.25 -21.09 1.60
CA ASN A 377 17.01 -19.90 1.98
C ASN A 377 16.68 -19.44 3.41
N GLY A 378 15.49 -19.79 3.91
CA GLY A 378 14.96 -19.34 5.19
C GLY A 378 14.49 -17.89 5.19
N TYR A 379 14.48 -17.23 4.02
CA TYR A 379 13.92 -15.88 3.83
C TYR A 379 13.68 -15.56 2.34
N TRP A 380 12.86 -14.55 2.09
CA TRP A 380 12.77 -13.80 0.84
C TRP A 380 12.87 -12.31 1.15
N ALA A 381 13.77 -11.60 0.48
CA ALA A 381 13.88 -10.15 0.60
C ALA A 381 13.43 -9.50 -0.71
N SER A 382 12.67 -8.41 -0.59
CA SER A 382 12.20 -7.62 -1.71
C SER A 382 12.61 -6.16 -1.54
N PHE A 383 12.95 -5.55 -2.66
CA PHE A 383 13.40 -4.18 -2.83
C PHE A 383 13.17 -3.82 -4.30
N ASN A 384 13.52 -2.60 -4.69
CA ASN A 384 13.11 -1.99 -5.96
C ASN A 384 13.79 -2.51 -7.23
N ILE A 385 14.23 -3.77 -7.25
CA ILE A 385 14.89 -4.40 -8.40
C ILE A 385 14.16 -5.70 -8.74
N PRO A 386 13.77 -5.92 -10.02
CA PRO A 386 13.13 -7.16 -10.42
C PRO A 386 14.01 -8.39 -10.19
N TYR A 387 13.41 -9.44 -9.63
CA TYR A 387 13.99 -10.75 -9.42
C TYR A 387 14.01 -11.61 -10.69
N TYR A 388 12.93 -11.59 -11.49
CA TYR A 388 12.89 -12.44 -12.69
C TYR A 388 13.77 -11.84 -13.78
N GLU A 389 14.72 -12.62 -14.29
CA GLU A 389 15.66 -12.19 -15.33
C GLU A 389 14.96 -11.61 -16.56
N GLU A 390 13.84 -12.19 -16.97
CA GLU A 390 13.02 -11.69 -18.08
C GLU A 390 12.52 -10.26 -17.82
N ILE A 391 12.02 -9.98 -16.62
CA ILE A 391 11.52 -8.66 -16.22
C ILE A 391 12.69 -7.69 -16.06
N PHE A 392 13.78 -8.11 -15.42
CA PHE A 392 15.00 -7.32 -15.25
C PHE A 392 15.54 -6.85 -16.62
N ASN A 393 15.65 -7.77 -17.57
CA ASN A 393 16.14 -7.49 -18.92
C ASN A 393 15.17 -6.59 -19.71
N ALA A 394 13.87 -6.86 -19.65
CA ALA A 394 12.88 -6.11 -20.43
C ALA A 394 12.66 -4.67 -19.91
N SER A 395 12.80 -4.45 -18.60
CA SER A 395 12.54 -3.17 -17.93
C SER A 395 13.66 -2.13 -18.06
N GLY A 396 14.77 -2.47 -18.71
CA GLY A 396 15.91 -1.58 -18.91
C GLY A 396 16.91 -1.53 -17.74
N CYS A 397 16.90 -2.54 -16.86
CA CYS A 397 17.82 -2.58 -15.72
C CYS A 397 19.28 -2.84 -16.14
N ASN A 398 19.51 -3.57 -17.25
CA ASN A 398 20.86 -3.82 -17.78
C ASN A 398 21.59 -2.52 -18.13
N GLU A 399 20.90 -1.61 -18.80
CA GLU A 399 21.43 -0.30 -19.19
C GLU A 399 21.72 0.57 -17.96
N LEU A 400 20.91 0.45 -16.90
CA LEU A 400 21.17 1.13 -15.64
C LEU A 400 22.38 0.56 -14.90
N VAL A 401 22.58 -0.77 -14.93
CA VAL A 401 23.78 -1.41 -14.38
C VAL A 401 25.02 -0.99 -15.16
N GLU A 402 24.97 -0.96 -16.49
CA GLU A 402 26.10 -0.50 -17.31
C GLU A 402 26.47 0.96 -16.99
N LYS A 403 25.46 1.81 -16.77
CA LYS A 403 25.66 3.24 -16.57
C LYS A 403 26.01 3.65 -15.14
N PHE A 404 25.42 3.01 -14.14
CA PHE A 404 25.50 3.41 -12.73
C PHE A 404 26.02 2.30 -11.81
N GLY A 405 26.36 1.15 -12.36
CA GLY A 405 27.01 0.06 -11.64
C GLY A 405 26.06 -0.72 -10.72
N PRO A 406 26.60 -1.33 -9.64
CA PRO A 406 25.93 -2.37 -8.86
C PRO A 406 24.70 -1.88 -8.09
N TRP A 407 24.49 -0.56 -7.97
CA TRP A 407 23.30 -0.01 -7.31
C TRP A 407 21.98 -0.49 -7.96
N PHE A 408 21.99 -0.72 -9.27
CA PHE A 408 20.83 -1.24 -10.03
C PHE A 408 20.87 -2.75 -10.26
N SER A 409 21.87 -3.45 -9.71
CA SER A 409 21.94 -4.91 -9.83
C SER A 409 21.01 -5.59 -8.83
N LEU A 410 20.54 -6.80 -9.17
CA LEU A 410 19.67 -7.58 -8.30
C LEU A 410 20.35 -7.96 -6.97
N ASP A 411 21.62 -8.32 -7.00
CA ASP A 411 22.30 -8.98 -5.88
C ASP A 411 23.42 -8.13 -5.23
N GLN A 412 23.91 -7.09 -5.90
CA GLN A 412 24.97 -6.21 -5.39
C GLN A 412 24.47 -4.82 -5.00
N ASN A 413 23.16 -4.52 -5.10
CA ASN A 413 22.65 -3.26 -4.56
C ASN A 413 22.74 -3.23 -3.02
N PRO A 414 22.83 -2.05 -2.38
CA PRO A 414 22.99 -1.92 -0.94
C PRO A 414 22.00 -2.73 -0.10
N ARG A 415 20.70 -2.70 -0.44
CA ARG A 415 19.67 -3.41 0.33
C ARG A 415 19.79 -4.92 0.21
N ALA A 416 20.05 -5.44 -0.99
CA ALA A 416 20.30 -6.86 -1.19
C ALA A 416 21.47 -7.35 -0.31
N GLN A 417 22.56 -6.57 -0.27
CA GLN A 417 23.72 -6.90 0.55
C GLN A 417 23.43 -6.82 2.05
N ILE A 418 22.70 -5.79 2.52
CA ILE A 418 22.32 -5.64 3.93
C ILE A 418 21.41 -6.79 4.37
N PHE A 419 20.38 -7.14 3.58
CA PHE A 419 19.52 -8.29 3.88
C PHE A 419 20.30 -9.60 3.92
N ARG A 420 21.15 -9.86 2.91
CA ARG A 420 22.00 -11.06 2.86
C ARG A 420 22.86 -11.20 4.11
N ARG A 421 23.46 -10.09 4.58
CA ARG A 421 24.31 -10.06 5.78
C ARG A 421 23.52 -10.23 7.07
N ASN A 422 22.35 -9.61 7.21
CA ASN A 422 21.69 -9.43 8.50
C ASN A 422 20.46 -10.32 8.75
N GLN A 423 19.85 -10.92 7.72
CA GLN A 423 18.58 -11.66 7.89
C GLN A 423 18.63 -12.81 8.90
N THR A 424 19.81 -13.43 9.11
CA THR A 424 19.99 -14.51 10.08
C THR A 424 19.91 -14.03 11.53
N GLN A 425 20.07 -12.73 11.78
CA GLN A 425 19.91 -12.12 13.10
C GLN A 425 18.45 -11.97 13.51
N VAL A 426 17.51 -12.13 12.56
CA VAL A 426 16.07 -12.13 12.85
C VAL A 426 15.67 -13.49 13.42
N THR A 427 15.49 -13.52 14.75
CA THR A 427 15.10 -14.71 15.51
C THR A 427 13.77 -14.54 16.25
N ASP A 428 13.26 -13.32 16.31
CA ASP A 428 12.08 -12.91 17.07
C ASP A 428 11.51 -11.58 16.55
N LEU A 429 10.44 -11.12 17.19
CA LEU A 429 9.74 -9.89 16.80
C LEU A 429 10.66 -8.66 16.85
N ASP A 430 11.41 -8.48 17.95
CA ASP A 430 12.23 -7.29 18.17
C ASP A 430 13.39 -7.21 17.17
N SER A 431 14.03 -8.35 16.87
CA SER A 431 15.07 -8.43 15.84
C SER A 431 14.52 -8.19 14.42
N MET A 432 13.28 -8.60 14.13
CA MET A 432 12.61 -8.26 12.87
C MET A 432 12.35 -6.75 12.77
N ILE A 433 11.79 -6.15 13.84
CA ILE A 433 11.52 -4.71 13.91
C ILE A 433 12.81 -3.92 13.66
N ARG A 434 13.88 -4.28 14.37
CA ARG A 434 15.19 -3.64 14.26
C ARG A 434 15.78 -3.73 12.85
N LEU A 435 15.67 -4.89 12.19
CA LEU A 435 16.20 -5.04 10.83
C LEU A 435 15.40 -4.23 9.83
N MET A 436 14.07 -4.26 9.92
CA MET A 436 13.21 -3.54 8.99
C MET A 436 13.27 -2.03 9.17
N ARG A 437 13.63 -1.54 10.37
CA ARG A 437 13.92 -0.12 10.64
C ARG A 437 15.39 0.25 10.46
N TYR A 438 16.24 -0.66 9.99
CA TYR A 438 17.68 -0.46 9.95
C TYR A 438 18.10 0.67 9.00
N ASN A 439 18.78 1.67 9.56
CA ASN A 439 19.55 2.65 8.82
C ASN A 439 20.72 3.18 9.66
N ASN A 440 21.91 2.69 9.35
CA ASN A 440 23.16 3.12 9.97
C ASN A 440 24.10 3.74 8.95
N PHE A 441 23.56 4.52 8.00
CA PHE A 441 24.31 4.89 6.78
C PHE A 441 25.61 5.66 7.01
N LYS A 442 25.77 6.27 8.18
CA LYS A 442 26.99 6.99 8.57
C LYS A 442 28.18 6.05 8.80
N GLU A 443 27.91 4.84 9.27
CA GLU A 443 28.93 3.88 9.72
C GLU A 443 28.93 2.56 8.92
N ASP A 444 27.79 2.19 8.30
CA ASP A 444 27.70 0.95 7.53
C ASP A 444 28.44 1.08 6.18
N PRO A 445 29.48 0.27 5.90
CA PRO A 445 30.18 0.32 4.63
C PRO A 445 29.27 -0.03 3.44
N LEU A 446 28.20 -0.80 3.64
CA LEU A 446 27.23 -1.10 2.58
C LEU A 446 26.34 0.09 2.21
N SER A 447 26.35 1.15 3.03
CA SER A 447 25.63 2.38 2.74
C SER A 447 26.45 3.41 1.96
N MET A 448 27.71 3.10 1.65
CA MET A 448 28.55 3.97 0.84
C MET A 448 28.12 3.93 -0.64
N CYS A 449 28.06 5.11 -1.25
CA CYS A 449 27.76 5.31 -2.66
C CYS A 449 29.04 5.66 -3.42
N GLU A 450 29.33 4.89 -4.48
CA GLU A 450 30.39 5.23 -5.43
C GLU A 450 29.99 6.47 -6.25
N GLY A 451 30.91 7.42 -6.39
CA GLY A 451 30.65 8.69 -7.08
C GLY A 451 29.83 9.71 -6.28
N CYS A 452 29.49 9.41 -5.01
CA CYS A 452 28.91 10.39 -4.10
C CYS A 452 30.00 11.17 -3.32
N ASN A 453 29.70 12.42 -2.99
CA ASN A 453 30.48 13.20 -2.02
C ASN A 453 29.52 13.98 -1.08
N PRO A 454 29.44 13.63 0.21
CA PRO A 454 30.16 12.54 0.89
C PRO A 454 29.71 11.14 0.42
N PRO A 455 30.51 10.08 0.66
CA PRO A 455 30.16 8.73 0.21
C PRO A 455 29.02 8.10 1.00
N GLN A 456 28.84 8.44 2.29
CA GLN A 456 27.74 7.93 3.11
C GLN A 456 26.40 8.45 2.56
N ASN A 457 25.44 7.56 2.33
CA ASN A 457 24.14 7.95 1.77
C ASN A 457 22.96 7.31 2.52
N GLY A 458 22.04 8.14 3.01
CA GLY A 458 20.85 7.74 3.75
C GLY A 458 19.82 6.96 2.95
N GLU A 459 19.91 6.94 1.62
CA GLU A 459 19.11 6.10 0.73
C GLU A 459 19.54 4.62 0.79
N ASN A 460 20.82 4.35 1.06
CA ASN A 460 21.41 3.02 0.96
C ASN A 460 21.23 2.22 2.28
N ALA A 461 19.98 2.03 2.68
CA ALA A 461 19.58 1.33 3.90
C ALA A 461 18.29 0.54 3.68
N ILE A 462 17.83 -0.27 4.65
CA ILE A 462 16.52 -0.94 4.54
C ILE A 462 15.39 0.08 4.69
N SER A 463 15.55 1.02 5.62
CA SER A 463 14.60 2.10 5.88
C SER A 463 15.25 3.45 5.58
N ALA A 464 15.08 3.97 4.36
CA ALA A 464 15.84 5.15 3.90
C ALA A 464 15.58 6.41 4.73
N ARG A 465 16.58 7.31 4.75
CA ARG A 465 16.53 8.65 5.38
C ARG A 465 17.18 9.67 4.45
N SER A 466 16.56 9.87 3.28
CA SER A 466 17.08 10.76 2.24
C SER A 466 17.14 12.22 2.71
N ASP A 467 16.35 12.59 3.74
CA ASP A 467 16.37 13.92 4.36
C ASP A 467 17.71 14.27 5.03
N LEU A 468 18.45 13.25 5.46
CA LEU A 468 19.74 13.41 6.14
C LEU A 468 20.93 13.49 5.18
N ASN A 469 20.71 13.33 3.87
CA ASN A 469 21.75 13.55 2.86
C ASN A 469 22.06 15.06 2.74
N PRO A 470 23.33 15.49 2.58
CA PRO A 470 23.63 16.92 2.41
C PRO A 470 23.04 17.54 1.13
N ALA A 471 22.37 18.69 1.24
CA ALA A 471 21.80 19.41 0.09
C ALA A 471 22.84 19.75 -0.99
N ASN A 472 24.05 20.08 -0.56
CA ASN A 472 25.19 20.47 -1.40
C ASN A 472 26.08 19.28 -1.80
N GLY A 473 25.64 18.04 -1.55
CA GLY A 473 26.37 16.84 -1.95
C GLY A 473 26.40 16.63 -3.46
N THR A 474 27.36 15.86 -3.92
CA THR A 474 27.43 15.37 -5.31
C THR A 474 26.84 13.97 -5.37
N TYR A 475 25.89 13.75 -6.29
CA TYR A 475 25.14 12.50 -6.40
C TYR A 475 25.03 12.07 -7.86
N PRO A 476 25.30 10.78 -8.21
CA PRO A 476 25.23 10.29 -9.58
C PRO A 476 23.83 10.35 -10.22
N PHE A 477 22.77 10.19 -9.42
CA PHE A 477 21.37 10.23 -9.87
C PHE A 477 20.44 10.70 -8.75
N GLY A 478 19.16 10.92 -9.08
CA GLY A 478 18.23 11.67 -8.25
C GLY A 478 17.83 11.01 -6.93
N ALA A 479 17.72 9.69 -6.87
CA ALA A 479 17.36 8.96 -5.63
C ALA A 479 18.28 9.26 -4.44
N LEU A 480 19.58 9.41 -4.74
CA LEU A 480 20.63 9.58 -3.74
C LEU A 480 20.70 11.00 -3.17
N LYS A 481 19.94 11.95 -3.74
CA LYS A 481 19.93 13.35 -3.30
C LYS A 481 19.20 13.52 -1.98
N GLN A 482 19.32 14.71 -1.40
CA GLN A 482 18.49 15.11 -0.27
C GLN A 482 17.02 15.25 -0.70
N ARG A 483 16.12 14.52 -0.04
CA ARG A 483 14.69 14.50 -0.36
C ARG A 483 13.84 14.38 0.92
N SER A 484 12.63 14.95 0.90
CA SER A 484 11.60 14.73 1.91
C SER A 484 10.96 13.36 1.69
N HIS A 485 11.78 12.31 1.77
CA HIS A 485 11.48 10.95 1.34
C HIS A 485 12.33 9.96 2.13
N GLY A 486 11.81 8.76 2.36
CA GLY A 486 12.48 7.69 3.06
C GLY A 486 11.50 6.63 3.53
N GLY A 487 11.94 5.71 4.39
CA GLY A 487 11.06 4.75 5.04
C GLY A 487 10.08 5.48 5.97
N THR A 488 8.77 5.41 5.74
CA THR A 488 7.73 6.15 6.48
C THR A 488 6.92 5.30 7.45
N ASP A 489 7.13 3.98 7.44
CA ASP A 489 6.57 3.06 8.41
C ASP A 489 7.37 1.76 8.45
N MET A 490 6.98 0.89 9.38
CA MET A 490 7.24 -0.54 9.29
C MET A 490 5.99 -1.29 9.76
N LYS A 491 5.58 -2.34 9.04
CA LYS A 491 4.51 -3.26 9.44
C LYS A 491 5.01 -4.68 9.42
N MET A 492 4.53 -5.51 10.33
CA MET A 492 4.76 -6.95 10.25
C MET A 492 3.63 -7.77 10.86
N THR A 493 3.41 -8.97 10.31
CA THR A 493 2.56 -9.99 10.92
C THR A 493 3.31 -11.31 11.07
N SER A 494 2.67 -12.24 11.75
CA SER A 494 3.16 -13.60 12.06
C SER A 494 2.02 -14.58 11.92
N PHE A 495 2.30 -15.89 11.99
CA PHE A 495 1.24 -16.90 11.96
C PHE A 495 0.23 -16.74 13.10
N GLY A 496 0.66 -16.26 14.27
CA GLY A 496 -0.25 -15.99 15.39
C GLY A 496 -1.10 -14.74 15.15
N MET A 497 -0.46 -13.65 14.73
CA MET A 497 -1.14 -12.35 14.55
C MET A 497 -2.11 -12.34 13.37
N PHE A 498 -1.78 -12.98 12.25
CA PHE A 498 -2.63 -12.93 11.05
C PHE A 498 -4.05 -13.45 11.32
N LYS A 499 -4.21 -14.45 12.21
CA LYS A 499 -5.51 -15.06 12.55
C LYS A 499 -6.50 -14.07 13.16
N GLU A 500 -5.98 -13.06 13.84
CA GLU A 500 -6.77 -11.99 14.46
C GLU A 500 -6.73 -10.71 13.61
N TYR A 501 -6.21 -10.78 12.38
CA TYR A 501 -5.91 -9.64 11.52
C TYR A 501 -4.91 -8.64 12.15
N GLY A 502 -4.18 -9.09 13.17
CA GLY A 502 -3.25 -8.26 13.93
C GLY A 502 -1.92 -8.06 13.21
N MET A 503 -1.25 -6.97 13.56
CA MET A 503 0.10 -6.65 13.10
C MET A 503 0.84 -5.79 14.13
N ILE A 504 2.17 -5.78 14.05
CA ILE A 504 2.97 -4.72 14.65
C ILE A 504 3.14 -3.62 13.62
N ALA A 505 3.06 -2.36 14.06
CA ALA A 505 3.25 -1.20 13.22
C ALA A 505 4.11 -0.13 13.90
N VAL A 506 4.94 0.55 13.12
CA VAL A 506 5.73 1.72 13.53
C VAL A 506 5.45 2.83 12.52
N SER A 507 4.97 3.99 12.96
CA SER A 507 4.75 5.14 12.06
C SER A 507 5.98 6.05 12.02
N GLY A 508 6.28 6.60 10.86
CA GLY A 508 7.30 7.63 10.66
C GLY A 508 8.68 7.10 10.26
N PRO A 509 9.64 8.02 10.03
CA PRO A 509 11.01 7.68 9.68
C PRO A 509 11.78 7.00 10.81
N THR A 510 12.67 6.09 10.44
CA THR A 510 13.49 5.38 11.44
C THR A 510 14.34 6.34 12.26
N TRP A 511 14.40 6.10 13.57
CA TRP A 511 15.19 6.86 14.53
C TRP A 511 16.02 5.96 15.45
N ASP A 512 16.13 4.66 15.14
CA ASP A 512 16.84 3.67 15.95
C ASP A 512 18.33 4.01 16.12
N GLN A 513 18.95 4.53 15.07
CA GLN A 513 20.38 4.87 15.00
C GLN A 513 20.62 6.31 14.52
N LEU A 514 19.53 7.04 14.27
CA LEU A 514 19.50 8.35 13.62
C LEU A 514 18.63 9.30 14.45
N PRO A 515 18.81 10.62 14.35
CA PRO A 515 17.91 11.54 15.01
C PRO A 515 16.47 11.35 14.50
N PRO A 516 15.46 11.44 15.39
CA PRO A 516 14.06 11.54 14.98
C PRO A 516 13.87 12.63 13.93
N PHE A 517 13.02 12.35 12.94
CA PHE A 517 12.64 13.39 11.99
C PHE A 517 11.78 14.44 12.70
N GLN A 518 12.06 15.72 12.44
CA GLN A 518 11.30 16.83 12.99
C GLN A 518 11.09 17.91 11.94
N TRP A 519 9.83 18.22 11.62
CA TRP A 519 9.47 19.16 10.55
C TRP A 519 10.11 20.52 10.74
N SER A 520 9.92 21.13 11.92
CA SER A 520 10.36 22.49 12.25
C SER A 520 11.88 22.72 12.15
N THR A 521 12.67 21.66 12.36
CA THR A 521 14.15 21.72 12.27
C THR A 521 14.70 21.14 10.97
N SER A 522 13.85 20.54 10.14
CA SER A 522 14.25 19.96 8.87
C SER A 522 14.43 21.04 7.79
N PRO A 523 15.12 20.72 6.68
CA PRO A 523 15.13 21.53 5.46
C PRO A 523 13.74 21.71 4.82
N TYR A 524 12.72 20.99 5.31
CA TYR A 524 11.37 20.90 4.74
C TYR A 524 10.31 21.56 5.62
N LYS A 525 10.71 22.37 6.60
CA LYS A 525 9.80 23.09 7.52
C LYS A 525 8.70 23.89 6.81
N ASP A 526 8.95 24.34 5.57
CA ASP A 526 8.04 25.17 4.79
C ASP A 526 7.11 24.35 3.87
N LEU A 527 7.28 23.02 3.80
CA LEU A 527 6.34 22.15 3.07
C LEU A 527 5.02 22.02 3.83
N VAL A 528 3.90 21.84 3.13
CA VAL A 528 2.60 21.63 3.77
C VAL A 528 2.53 20.22 4.38
N HIS A 529 2.19 20.14 5.67
CA HIS A 529 2.10 18.89 6.45
C HIS A 529 0.99 18.97 7.51
N MET A 530 -0.21 19.37 7.08
CA MET A 530 -1.37 19.55 7.97
C MET A 530 -1.70 18.26 8.72
N GLY A 531 -1.92 18.37 10.03
CA GLY A 531 -2.26 17.24 10.91
C GLY A 531 -1.10 16.31 11.23
N HIS A 532 0.13 16.62 10.80
CA HIS A 532 1.30 15.88 11.23
C HIS A 532 1.78 16.38 12.61
N PRO A 533 2.24 15.47 13.48
CA PRO A 533 3.08 15.86 14.62
C PRO A 533 4.38 16.48 14.10
N ASP A 534 4.95 17.41 14.87
CA ASP A 534 6.23 18.04 14.51
C ASP A 534 7.37 17.01 14.56
N VAL A 535 7.44 16.21 15.64
CA VAL A 535 8.48 15.21 15.88
C VAL A 535 7.95 13.80 15.66
N TRP A 536 8.71 12.99 14.91
CA TRP A 536 8.37 11.61 14.57
C TRP A 536 9.29 10.64 15.31
N ASN A 537 8.91 10.27 16.53
CA ASN A 537 9.63 9.34 17.41
C ASN A 537 8.70 8.24 17.99
N PHE A 538 7.71 7.83 17.20
CA PHE A 538 6.75 6.82 17.61
C PHE A 538 7.40 5.46 17.85
N LYS A 539 6.91 4.77 18.88
CA LYS A 539 7.31 3.40 19.22
C LYS A 539 6.46 2.38 18.47
N PRO A 540 6.94 1.13 18.33
CA PRO A 540 6.11 0.06 17.81
C PRO A 540 4.83 -0.12 18.62
N ILE A 541 3.70 -0.26 17.93
CA ILE A 541 2.40 -0.59 18.50
C ILE A 541 1.94 -1.95 18.00
N LYS A 542 1.14 -2.65 18.83
CA LYS A 542 0.38 -3.82 18.37
C LYS A 542 -1.00 -3.36 17.94
N VAL A 543 -1.29 -3.50 16.65
CA VAL A 543 -2.62 -3.25 16.10
C VAL A 543 -3.49 -4.46 16.41
N THR A 544 -4.51 -4.24 17.25
CA THR A 544 -5.54 -5.23 17.56
C THR A 544 -6.90 -4.64 17.24
N TRP A 545 -7.78 -5.46 16.69
CA TRP A 545 -9.12 -5.03 16.29
C TRP A 545 -10.13 -5.39 17.35
N THR A 546 -11.18 -4.58 17.48
CA THR A 546 -12.29 -4.95 18.36
C THR A 546 -12.95 -6.24 17.84
N PRO A 547 -13.31 -7.20 18.70
CA PRO A 547 -13.93 -8.47 18.29
C PRO A 547 -15.14 -8.28 17.36
#